data_AF-A0A803R5F9-F1
#
_entry.id   AF-A0A803R5F9-F1
#
_cell.length_a   1.000
_cell.length_b   1.000
_cell.length_c   1.000
_cell.angle_alpha   90.00
_cell.angle_beta   90.00
_cell.angle_gamma   90.00
#
_symmetry.space_group_name_H-M   'P 1'
#
loop_
_entity.id
_entity.type
_entity.pdbx_description
1 polymer ?
#
loop_
_entity_poly.entity_id
_entity_poly.type
_entity_poly.pdbx_seq_one_letter_code
_entity_poly.pdbx_strand_id
1 'polypeptide(L)'
;MVIEPSNCLFKVLSEKTFELKSYNGGDQGFLNEVFTWWHRLPRSINYLKIFRRSSNGDFLHEVGRGQKIGAIHYLGLKPWLCYRDYDCNWDMPDHLIYASDSAHRRWWEVYDYMPKNLQSYCGLTKKMDRRIKKWRGIANKIDLPSGHWKIQPKDLRRHRLVD
;
A
#
# COMPACT_ATOMS: atom_id res chain seq x y z
N MET A 1 -2.48 15.49 -3.56
CA MET A 1 -3.08 16.58 -4.37
C MET A 1 -3.75 17.52 -3.39
N VAL A 2 -3.73 18.83 -3.66
CA VAL A 2 -4.53 19.83 -2.93
C VAL A 2 -5.38 20.51 -3.98
N ILE A 3 -6.69 20.54 -3.76
CA ILE A 3 -7.69 21.06 -4.70
C ILE A 3 -8.75 21.79 -3.89
N GLU A 4 -9.26 22.90 -4.43
CA GLU A 4 -10.39 23.61 -3.84
C GLU A 4 -11.70 22.86 -4.17
N PRO A 5 -12.51 22.49 -3.16
CA PRO A 5 -13.82 21.91 -3.41
C PRO A 5 -14.73 22.89 -4.15
N SER A 6 -15.27 22.47 -5.30
CA SER A 6 -16.16 23.30 -6.10
C SER A 6 -17.15 22.44 -6.88
N ASN A 7 -18.44 22.77 -6.80
CA ASN A 7 -19.48 22.12 -7.59
C ASN A 7 -19.26 22.31 -9.09
N CYS A 8 -18.74 23.48 -9.51
CA CYS A 8 -18.42 23.75 -10.90
C CYS A 8 -17.28 22.84 -11.36
N LEU A 9 -16.20 22.74 -10.57
CA LEU A 9 -15.08 21.87 -10.92
C LEU A 9 -15.47 20.40 -10.97
N PHE A 10 -16.31 19.94 -10.03
CA PHE A 10 -16.84 18.57 -10.05
C PHE A 10 -17.63 18.28 -11.34
N LYS A 11 -18.50 19.19 -11.78
CA LYS A 11 -19.25 19.04 -13.03
C LYS A 11 -18.32 18.98 -14.25
N VAL A 12 -17.35 19.90 -14.33
CA VAL A 12 -16.34 19.91 -15.40
C VAL A 12 -15.56 18.59 -15.42
N LEU A 13 -15.09 18.11 -14.27
CA LEU A 13 -14.38 16.82 -14.19
C LEU A 13 -15.28 15.66 -14.63
N SER A 14 -16.55 15.65 -14.23
CA SER A 14 -17.50 14.59 -14.60
C SER A 14 -17.74 14.57 -16.11
N GLU A 15 -17.96 15.72 -16.73
CA GLU A 15 -18.13 15.85 -18.19
C GLU A 15 -16.88 15.41 -18.93
N LYS A 16 -15.70 15.81 -18.44
CA LYS A 16 -14.41 15.41 -19.05
C LYS A 16 -14.16 13.91 -19.01
N THR A 17 -14.82 13.13 -18.14
CA THR A 17 -14.67 11.67 -18.15
C THR A 17 -15.14 11.00 -19.45
N PHE A 18 -16.05 11.65 -20.20
CA PHE A 18 -16.52 11.16 -21.49
C PHE A 18 -15.62 11.56 -22.66
N GLU A 19 -14.81 12.60 -22.48
CA GLU A 19 -13.96 13.18 -23.54
C GLU A 19 -12.49 12.73 -23.42
N LEU A 20 -11.95 12.75 -22.20
CA LEU A 20 -10.55 12.46 -21.93
C LEU A 20 -10.37 11.02 -21.48
N LYS A 21 -9.43 10.32 -22.12
CA LYS A 21 -9.06 8.96 -21.72
C LYS A 21 -7.93 9.01 -20.70
N SER A 22 -8.15 8.39 -19.54
CA SER A 22 -7.07 8.15 -18.58
C SER A 22 -6.01 7.24 -19.19
N TYR A 23 -4.78 7.72 -19.33
CA TYR A 23 -3.68 6.94 -19.91
C TYR A 23 -3.29 5.70 -19.08
N ASN A 24 -3.72 5.60 -17.81
CA ASN A 24 -3.49 4.44 -16.96
C ASN A 24 -4.79 3.78 -16.47
N GLY A 25 -5.95 4.20 -17.00
CA GLY A 25 -7.26 3.68 -16.63
C GLY A 25 -7.77 4.08 -15.23
N GLY A 26 -7.02 4.88 -14.47
CA GLY A 26 -7.37 5.32 -13.12
C GLY A 26 -7.53 6.84 -12.99
N ASP A 27 -7.86 7.29 -11.79
CA ASP A 27 -8.00 8.70 -11.45
C ASP A 27 -6.69 9.47 -11.64
N GLN A 28 -5.54 8.89 -11.28
CA GLN A 28 -4.25 9.55 -11.44
C GLN A 28 -3.98 9.93 -12.90
N GLY A 29 -4.29 9.04 -13.85
CA GLY A 29 -4.10 9.33 -15.26
C GLY A 29 -5.09 10.37 -15.76
N PHE A 30 -6.36 10.22 -15.41
CA PHE A 30 -7.42 11.16 -15.77
C PHE A 30 -7.11 12.58 -15.28
N LEU A 31 -6.73 12.73 -14.00
CA LEU A 31 -6.45 14.04 -13.40
C LEU A 31 -5.22 14.70 -14.01
N ASN A 32 -4.22 13.93 -14.44
CA ASN A 32 -3.05 14.47 -15.16
C ASN A 32 -3.38 14.91 -16.60
N GLU A 33 -4.41 14.33 -17.23
CA GLU A 33 -4.92 14.81 -18.52
C GLU A 33 -5.74 16.09 -18.37
N VAL A 34 -6.54 16.20 -17.29
CA VAL A 34 -7.35 17.40 -17.03
C VAL A 34 -6.48 18.57 -16.56
N PHE A 35 -5.67 18.34 -15.53
CA PHE A 35 -4.79 19.36 -14.97
C PHE A 35 -3.43 19.24 -15.63
N THR A 36 -3.19 19.99 -16.72
CA THR A 36 -1.90 19.99 -17.43
C THR A 36 -0.87 20.93 -16.80
N TRP A 37 -1.27 21.75 -15.83
CA TRP A 37 -0.39 22.65 -15.08
C TRP A 37 -0.68 22.59 -13.58
N TRP A 38 0.37 22.43 -12.76
CA TRP A 38 0.24 22.29 -11.30
C TRP A 38 1.54 22.61 -10.54
N HIS A 39 1.41 22.91 -9.25
CA HIS A 39 2.54 23.06 -8.35
C HIS A 39 3.02 21.72 -7.79
N ARG A 40 4.35 21.57 -7.63
CA ARG A 40 4.94 20.36 -7.06
C ARG A 40 4.92 20.40 -5.55
N LEU A 41 4.33 19.38 -4.95
CA LEU A 41 4.39 19.14 -3.51
C LEU A 41 5.66 18.35 -3.14
N PRO A 42 6.22 18.55 -1.93
CA PRO A 42 7.33 17.74 -1.44
C PRO A 42 6.99 16.25 -1.42
N ARG A 43 7.96 15.39 -1.76
CA ARG A 43 7.77 13.93 -1.71
C ARG A 43 7.48 13.43 -0.30
N SER A 44 7.93 14.13 0.74
CA SER A 44 7.72 13.76 2.14
C SER A 44 6.24 13.71 2.54
N ILE A 45 5.37 14.49 1.89
CA ILE A 45 3.92 14.50 2.17
C ILE A 45 3.12 13.52 1.30
N ASN A 46 3.79 12.75 0.44
CA ASN A 46 3.21 11.64 -0.32
C ASN A 46 4.32 10.62 -0.64
N TYR A 47 4.94 10.06 0.42
CA TYR A 47 6.07 9.14 0.25
C TYR A 47 5.56 7.81 -0.30
N LEU A 48 5.87 7.52 -1.57
CA LEU A 48 5.48 6.27 -2.21
C LEU A 48 6.24 5.10 -1.59
N LYS A 49 5.52 4.09 -1.10
CA LYS A 49 6.06 2.80 -0.62
C LYS A 49 6.52 1.97 -1.83
N ILE A 50 7.59 2.41 -2.48
CA ILE A 50 8.23 1.75 -3.63
C ILE A 50 9.75 1.83 -3.50
N PHE A 51 10.40 0.67 -3.56
CA PHE A 51 11.82 0.47 -3.38
C PHE A 51 12.37 -0.17 -4.65
N ARG A 52 12.94 0.67 -5.52
CA ARG A 52 13.66 0.22 -6.70
C ARG A 52 15.13 0.05 -6.37
N ARG A 53 15.83 -0.84 -7.09
CA ARG A 53 17.27 -1.01 -6.97
C ARG A 53 17.96 0.33 -7.17
N SER A 54 18.76 0.75 -6.18
CA SER A 54 19.67 1.88 -6.35
C SER A 54 20.80 1.49 -7.30
N SER A 55 21.40 2.46 -7.99
CA SER A 55 22.64 2.28 -8.78
C SER A 55 23.77 1.66 -7.95
N ASN A 56 23.74 1.85 -6.63
CA ASN A 56 24.79 1.44 -5.70
C ASN A 56 24.56 0.04 -5.09
N GLY A 57 23.60 -0.74 -5.62
CA GLY A 57 23.36 -2.12 -5.18
C GLY A 57 22.58 -2.28 -3.87
N ASP A 58 22.51 -1.25 -3.01
CA ASP A 58 21.78 -1.33 -1.75
C ASP A 58 20.25 -1.33 -1.94
N PHE A 59 19.64 -2.50 -1.68
CA PHE A 59 18.20 -2.73 -1.63
C PHE A 59 17.67 -2.65 -0.20
N LEU A 60 17.63 -1.46 0.40
CA LEU A 60 16.99 -1.31 1.71
C LEU A 60 15.51 -0.96 1.57
N HIS A 61 14.64 -1.87 2.00
CA HIS A 61 13.18 -1.72 1.98
C HIS A 61 12.69 -0.93 3.21
N GLU A 62 13.33 0.20 3.49
CA GLU A 62 13.11 1.01 4.69
C GLU A 62 12.52 2.38 4.35
N VAL A 63 11.45 2.75 5.06
CA VAL A 63 10.77 4.02 4.88
C VAL A 63 11.43 5.12 5.71
N GLY A 64 11.77 6.22 5.03
CA GLY A 64 12.18 7.47 5.70
C GLY A 64 13.63 7.47 6.16
N ARG A 65 14.53 6.77 5.45
CA ARG A 65 16.00 6.69 5.65
C ARG A 65 16.65 8.03 6.07
N GLY A 66 16.61 8.37 7.35
CA GLY A 66 17.08 9.65 7.89
C GLY A 66 16.27 10.90 7.49
N GLN A 67 15.11 10.74 6.85
CA GLN A 67 14.26 11.84 6.39
C GLN A 67 12.94 11.85 7.13
N LYS A 68 12.51 13.03 7.59
CA LYS A 68 11.16 13.24 8.11
C LYS A 68 10.16 13.09 6.97
N ILE A 69 9.35 12.05 7.03
CA ILE A 69 8.21 11.84 6.13
C ILE A 69 6.92 12.20 6.87
N GLY A 70 6.03 12.92 6.19
CA GLY A 70 4.73 13.33 6.73
C GLY A 70 3.61 12.34 6.41
N ALA A 71 3.69 11.62 5.28
CA ALA A 71 2.70 10.63 4.90
C ALA A 71 3.29 9.51 4.04
N ILE A 72 2.79 8.28 4.22
CA ILE A 72 3.16 7.09 3.45
C ILE A 72 2.00 6.71 2.53
N HIS A 73 2.29 6.57 1.24
CA HIS A 73 1.37 6.03 0.26
C HIS A 73 1.66 4.54 0.05
N TYR A 74 0.79 3.69 0.58
CA TYR A 74 0.91 2.24 0.49
C TYR A 74 0.52 1.71 -0.90
N LEU A 75 1.52 1.41 -1.72
CA LEU A 75 1.39 0.67 -2.98
C LEU A 75 1.49 -0.85 -2.75
N GLY A 76 1.11 -1.63 -3.77
CA GLY A 76 1.01 -3.09 -3.68
C GLY A 76 -0.16 -3.55 -2.81
N LEU A 77 -0.01 -4.69 -2.13
CA LEU A 77 -0.97 -5.14 -1.14
C LEU A 77 -1.04 -4.16 0.04
N LYS A 78 -2.27 -3.85 0.46
CA LYS A 78 -2.54 -2.96 1.59
C LYS A 78 -2.20 -3.65 2.92
N PRO A 79 -1.72 -2.94 3.96
CA PRO A 79 -1.27 -3.58 5.20
C PRO A 79 -2.32 -4.47 5.89
N TRP A 80 -3.58 -4.03 5.95
CA TRP A 80 -4.67 -4.81 6.55
C TRP A 80 -4.97 -6.14 5.82
N LEU A 81 -4.54 -6.26 4.56
CA LEU A 81 -4.68 -7.45 3.73
C LEU A 81 -3.63 -8.53 4.02
N CYS A 82 -2.60 -8.19 4.79
CA CYS A 82 -1.54 -9.08 5.24
C CYS A 82 -1.77 -9.47 6.70
N TYR A 83 -1.06 -10.50 7.19
CA TYR A 83 -0.93 -10.69 8.62
C TYR A 83 -0.16 -9.53 9.24
N ARG A 84 -0.40 -9.28 10.52
CA ARG A 84 0.28 -8.23 11.28
C ARG A 84 1.80 -8.39 11.35
N ASP A 85 2.27 -9.62 11.29
CA ASP A 85 3.65 -10.00 11.60
C ASP A 85 4.70 -9.40 10.64
N TYR A 86 4.38 -9.25 9.35
CA TYR A 86 5.26 -8.68 8.33
C TYR A 86 4.47 -8.24 7.08
N ASP A 87 5.11 -7.47 6.20
CA ASP A 87 4.51 -7.06 4.93
C ASP A 87 4.41 -8.25 3.95
N CYS A 88 3.21 -8.79 3.72
CA CYS A 88 3.02 -9.93 2.83
C CYS A 88 3.33 -9.65 1.35
N ASN A 89 3.63 -8.40 0.95
CA ASN A 89 4.26 -8.13 -0.35
C ASN A 89 5.62 -8.86 -0.50
N TRP A 90 6.28 -9.21 0.61
CA TRP A 90 7.52 -10.01 0.61
C TRP A 90 7.36 -11.44 0.10
N ASP A 91 6.13 -11.98 0.05
CA ASP A 91 5.84 -13.35 -0.41
C ASP A 91 5.54 -13.43 -1.92
N MET A 92 5.66 -12.31 -2.63
CA MET A 92 5.25 -12.16 -4.03
C MET A 92 6.41 -11.54 -4.84
N PRO A 93 7.03 -12.28 -5.78
CA PRO A 93 8.18 -11.79 -6.54
C PRO A 93 7.94 -10.45 -7.26
N ASP A 94 6.75 -10.28 -7.85
CA ASP A 94 6.32 -9.09 -8.57
C ASP A 94 5.95 -7.91 -7.65
N HIS A 95 5.75 -8.17 -6.35
CA HIS A 95 5.42 -7.15 -5.35
C HIS A 95 6.60 -6.79 -4.45
N LEU A 96 7.78 -7.42 -4.61
CA LEU A 96 8.96 -7.11 -3.81
C LEU A 96 9.29 -5.62 -3.81
N ILE A 97 9.14 -4.94 -4.95
CA ILE A 97 9.37 -3.49 -5.07
C ILE A 97 8.46 -2.66 -4.15
N TYR A 98 7.35 -3.21 -3.67
CA TYR A 98 6.49 -2.54 -2.71
C TYR A 98 6.79 -2.96 -1.28
N ALA A 99 7.40 -4.12 -1.03
CA ALA A 99 7.50 -4.67 0.31
C ALA A 99 8.29 -3.78 1.29
N SER A 100 7.80 -3.60 2.52
CA SER A 100 8.54 -2.95 3.60
C SER A 100 7.92 -3.21 4.97
N ASP A 101 8.66 -3.90 5.85
CA ASP A 101 8.21 -4.15 7.22
C ASP A 101 8.17 -2.87 8.06
N SER A 102 9.06 -1.91 7.79
CA SER A 102 9.04 -0.60 8.45
C SER A 102 7.76 0.19 8.13
N ALA A 103 7.30 0.12 6.87
CA ALA A 103 6.03 0.74 6.47
C ALA A 103 4.84 0.00 7.10
N HIS A 104 4.88 -1.34 7.08
CA HIS A 104 3.82 -2.19 7.61
C HIS A 104 3.61 -1.95 9.10
N ARG A 105 4.70 -1.90 9.88
CA ARG A 105 4.66 -1.60 11.31
C ARG A 105 4.00 -0.27 11.62
N ARG A 106 4.35 0.81 10.89
CA ARG A 106 3.72 2.13 11.05
C ARG A 106 2.21 2.11 10.79
N TRP A 107 1.73 1.28 9.86
CA TRP A 107 0.29 1.14 9.66
C TRP A 107 -0.38 0.48 10.85
N TRP A 108 0.25 -0.56 11.42
CA TRP A 108 -0.27 -1.24 12.61
C TRP A 108 -0.23 -0.38 13.87
N GLU A 109 0.74 0.53 14.00
CA GLU A 109 0.74 1.55 15.05
C GLU A 109 -0.53 2.42 14.93
N VAL A 110 -0.86 2.93 13.74
CA VAL A 110 -2.10 3.69 13.51
C VAL A 110 -3.35 2.86 13.82
N TYR A 111 -3.36 1.58 13.42
CA TYR A 111 -4.46 0.67 13.75
C TYR A 111 -4.65 0.50 15.26
N ASP A 112 -3.56 0.38 16.02
CA ASP A 112 -3.63 0.22 17.47
C ASP A 112 -4.18 1.46 18.18
N TYR A 113 -3.86 2.65 17.66
CA TYR A 113 -4.41 3.91 18.16
C TYR A 113 -5.88 4.13 17.75
N MET A 114 -6.39 3.37 16.79
CA MET A 114 -7.76 3.51 16.31
C MET A 114 -8.77 3.04 17.37
N PRO A 115 -9.92 3.71 17.54
CA PRO A 115 -11.03 3.23 18.36
C PRO A 115 -11.41 1.77 18.05
N LYS A 116 -11.69 0.97 19.10
CA LYS A 116 -11.97 -0.47 18.96
C LYS A 116 -13.12 -0.79 18.00
N ASN A 117 -14.13 0.08 17.93
CA ASN A 117 -15.27 -0.09 17.02
C ASN A 117 -14.88 0.10 15.54
N LEU A 118 -13.81 0.83 15.26
CA LEU A 118 -13.30 1.00 13.89
C LEU A 118 -12.31 -0.10 13.50
N GLN A 119 -11.59 -0.66 14.47
CA GLN A 119 -10.65 -1.77 14.26
C GLN A 119 -11.31 -3.02 13.64
N SER A 120 -12.60 -3.25 13.90
CA SER A 120 -13.36 -4.39 13.35
C SER A 120 -13.50 -4.34 11.83
N TYR A 121 -13.54 -3.14 11.22
CA TYR A 121 -13.62 -2.96 9.77
C TYR A 121 -12.33 -3.39 9.05
N CYS A 122 -11.20 -3.50 9.76
CA CYS A 122 -9.97 -4.07 9.22
C CYS A 122 -9.77 -5.55 9.62
N GLY A 123 -10.86 -6.22 10.02
CA GLY A 123 -10.88 -7.65 10.33
C GLY A 123 -10.33 -8.50 9.18
N LEU A 124 -9.75 -9.64 9.53
CA LEU A 124 -9.19 -10.56 8.55
C LEU A 124 -10.29 -11.48 8.00
N THR A 125 -10.57 -11.42 6.70
CA THR A 125 -11.58 -12.31 6.11
C THR A 125 -11.05 -13.72 5.81
N LYS A 126 -11.94 -14.71 5.69
CA LYS A 126 -11.57 -16.05 5.20
C LYS A 126 -10.91 -16.01 3.81
N LYS A 127 -11.37 -15.12 2.93
CA LYS A 127 -10.78 -14.94 1.59
C LYS A 127 -9.35 -14.39 1.69
N MET A 128 -9.11 -13.42 2.57
CA MET A 128 -7.78 -12.86 2.82
C MET A 128 -6.83 -13.90 3.41
N ASP A 129 -7.27 -14.63 4.45
CA ASP A 129 -6.47 -15.67 5.10
C ASP A 129 -6.02 -16.76 4.12
N ARG A 130 -6.95 -17.26 3.28
CA ARG A 130 -6.62 -18.22 2.21
C ARG A 130 -5.60 -17.67 1.22
N ARG A 131 -5.72 -16.39 0.82
CA ARG A 131 -4.77 -15.75 -0.09
C ARG A 131 -3.39 -15.66 0.55
N ILE A 132 -3.29 -15.24 1.81
CA ILE A 132 -2.00 -15.13 2.52
C ILE A 132 -1.32 -16.50 2.59
N LYS A 133 -2.06 -17.55 3.01
CA LYS A 133 -1.55 -18.93 3.06
C LYS A 133 -1.08 -19.44 1.69
N LYS A 134 -1.84 -19.15 0.62
CA LYS A 134 -1.46 -19.51 -0.75
C LYS A 134 -0.11 -18.89 -1.13
N TRP A 135 0.06 -17.59 -0.92
CA TRP A 135 1.29 -16.90 -1.33
C TRP A 135 2.50 -17.29 -0.49
N ARG A 136 2.33 -17.49 0.82
CA ARG A 136 3.37 -18.09 1.67
C ARG A 136 3.79 -19.48 1.17
N GLY A 137 2.84 -20.31 0.74
CA GLY A 137 3.12 -21.61 0.16
C GLY A 137 3.86 -21.54 -1.18
N ILE A 138 3.53 -20.57 -2.03
CA ILE A 138 4.26 -20.31 -3.29
C ILE A 138 5.68 -19.83 -2.99
N ALA A 139 5.84 -18.85 -2.10
CA ALA A 139 7.14 -18.33 -1.68
C ALA A 139 8.06 -19.41 -1.10
N ASN A 140 7.50 -20.36 -0.32
CA ASN A 140 8.22 -21.54 0.13
C ASN A 140 8.68 -22.44 -1.02
N LYS A 141 7.77 -22.78 -1.95
CA LYS A 141 8.08 -23.68 -3.08
C LYS A 141 9.19 -23.15 -4.00
N ILE A 142 9.28 -21.82 -4.14
CA ILE A 142 10.32 -21.18 -4.96
C ILE A 142 11.54 -20.74 -4.13
N ASP A 143 11.59 -21.08 -2.84
CA ASP A 143 12.57 -20.64 -1.85
C ASP A 143 12.91 -19.16 -1.97
N LEU A 144 11.88 -18.31 -1.89
CA LEU A 144 12.02 -16.88 -2.12
C LEU A 144 13.06 -16.28 -1.15
N PRO A 145 14.13 -15.61 -1.63
CA PRO A 145 15.26 -15.20 -0.80
C PRO A 145 14.93 -14.27 0.37
N SER A 146 13.79 -13.56 0.31
CA SER A 146 13.32 -12.70 1.40
C SER A 146 13.10 -13.49 2.70
N GLY A 147 12.70 -14.76 2.61
CA GLY A 147 12.51 -15.65 3.75
C GLY A 147 11.33 -15.31 4.67
N HIS A 148 10.59 -14.22 4.41
CA HIS A 148 9.48 -13.76 5.25
C HIS A 148 8.36 -14.78 5.44
N TRP A 149 8.11 -15.63 4.45
CA TRP A 149 7.16 -16.74 4.55
C TRP A 149 7.50 -17.74 5.67
N LYS A 150 8.74 -17.76 6.18
CA LYS A 150 9.17 -18.58 7.34
C LYS A 150 8.72 -18.00 8.68
N ILE A 151 8.37 -16.71 8.74
CA ILE A 151 7.91 -16.04 9.96
C ILE A 151 6.61 -16.67 10.43
N GLN A 152 6.58 -17.12 11.68
CA GLN A 152 5.39 -17.73 12.30
C GLN A 152 4.32 -16.67 12.58
N PRO A 153 3.11 -16.77 11.99
CA PRO A 153 2.10 -15.72 12.15
C PRO A 153 1.48 -15.71 13.55
N LYS A 154 1.53 -14.58 14.24
CA LYS A 154 0.93 -14.33 15.56
C LYS A 154 -0.27 -13.38 15.50
N ASP A 155 -0.67 -12.93 14.31
CA ASP A 155 -1.84 -12.07 14.12
C ASP A 155 -3.11 -12.66 14.75
N LEU A 156 -3.62 -11.97 15.78
CA LEU A 156 -4.79 -12.39 16.56
C LEU A 156 -6.08 -12.45 15.73
N ARG A 157 -6.17 -11.70 14.62
CA ARG A 157 -7.35 -11.73 13.73
C ARG A 157 -7.57 -13.12 13.14
N ARG A 158 -6.56 -13.99 13.10
CA ARG A 158 -6.66 -15.38 12.64
C ARG A 158 -7.59 -16.24 13.52
N HIS A 159 -7.79 -15.86 14.78
CA HIS A 159 -8.68 -16.59 15.70
C HIS A 159 -10.16 -16.20 15.53
N ARG A 160 -10.43 -15.06 14.92
CA ARG A 160 -11.79 -14.53 14.68
C ARG A 160 -11.84 -13.88 13.31
N LEU A 161 -11.92 -14.72 12.28
CA LEU A 161 -12.07 -14.26 10.91
C LEU A 161 -13.45 -13.61 10.74
N VAL A 162 -13.50 -12.49 10.01
CA VAL A 162 -14.75 -11.82 9.63
C VAL A 162 -15.23 -12.39 8.29
N ASP A 163 -16.53 -12.57 8.12
CA ASP A 163 -17.12 -13.00 6.83
C ASP A 163 -17.78 -11.82 6.13
#